data_AF-A0A9P2ZV73-F1
#
_entry.id   AF-A0A9P2ZV73-F1
#
_cell.length_a   1.000
_cell.length_b   1.000
_cell.length_c   1.000
_cell.angle_alpha   90.00
_cell.angle_beta   90.00
_cell.angle_gamma   90.00
#
_symmetry.space_group_name_H-M   'P 1'
#
loop_
_entity.id
_entity.type
_entity.pdbx_description
1 polymer ?
#
loop_
_entity_poly.entity_id
_entity_poly.type
_entity_poly.pdbx_seq_one_letter_code
_entity_poly.pdbx_strand_id
1 'polypeptide(L)'
;MTLSNPLNLLLIPPILYLAFRIVVPGEYDADVYNWMPAKHPEVIVHRKYTAAELAELDGKDGGRILLAIMRVGRDGKVSKGLERTVFDVSNGRSFYGPDGMYGNFAGRDASRGMAKQSFDEVRDVGRLRLRVAQLKLTA
;
A
#
# COMPACT_ATOMS: atom_id res chain seq x y z
N MET A 1 46.54 24.30 -4.94
CA MET A 1 46.07 23.18 -4.11
C MET A 1 47.25 22.23 -3.93
N THR A 2 48.12 22.51 -2.96
CA THR A 2 49.42 21.82 -2.81
C THR A 2 49.27 20.55 -1.97
N LEU A 3 49.80 19.43 -2.48
CA LEU A 3 49.96 18.17 -1.75
C LEU A 3 50.93 18.29 -0.55
N SER A 4 51.62 19.42 -0.44
CA SER A 4 52.60 19.72 0.62
C SER A 4 51.97 20.06 1.97
N ASN A 5 50.66 20.29 2.06
CA ASN A 5 50.00 20.55 3.34
C ASN A 5 49.84 19.21 4.11
N PRO A 6 50.44 19.06 5.31
CA PRO A 6 50.36 17.82 6.09
C PRO A 6 48.92 17.45 6.46
N LEU A 7 48.03 18.44 6.57
CA LEU A 7 46.60 18.20 6.81
C LEU A 7 45.93 17.50 5.62
N ASN A 8 46.28 17.87 4.39
CA ASN A 8 45.70 17.23 3.20
C ASN A 8 46.19 15.79 3.09
N LEU A 9 47.45 15.53 3.42
CA LEU A 9 48.01 14.16 3.43
C LEU A 9 47.29 13.26 4.44
N LEU A 10 46.97 13.79 5.62
CA LEU A 10 46.19 13.09 6.65
C LEU A 10 44.76 12.77 6.20
N LEU A 11 44.16 13.64 5.40
CA LEU A 11 42.77 13.49 4.94
C LEU A 11 42.62 12.56 3.73
N ILE A 12 43.67 12.31 2.95
CA ILE A 12 43.59 11.45 1.75
C ILE A 12 43.16 9.99 2.09
N PRO A 13 43.78 9.28 3.07
CA PRO A 13 43.39 7.92 3.39
C PRO A 13 41.91 7.74 3.79
N PRO A 14 41.32 8.53 4.70
CA PRO A 14 39.90 8.39 5.03
C PRO A 14 38.99 8.77 3.85
N ILE A 15 39.36 9.76 3.03
CA ILE A 15 38.61 10.11 1.81
C ILE A 15 38.61 8.94 0.82
N LEU A 16 39.75 8.29 0.59
CA LEU A 16 39.86 7.11 -0.27
C LEU A 16 39.08 5.92 0.31
N TYR A 17 39.09 5.73 1.63
CA TYR A 17 38.30 4.69 2.29
C TYR A 17 36.79 4.92 2.12
N LEU A 18 36.32 6.16 2.26
CA LEU A 18 34.93 6.50 2.03
C LEU A 18 34.54 6.33 0.56
N ALA A 19 35.40 6.74 -0.38
CA ALA A 19 35.19 6.52 -1.81
C ALA A 19 35.12 5.01 -2.15
N PHE A 20 36.01 4.20 -1.55
CA PHE A 20 35.97 2.74 -1.67
C PHE A 20 34.67 2.15 -1.12
N ARG A 21 34.18 2.62 0.05
CA ARG A 21 32.91 2.17 0.64
C ARG A 21 31.67 2.57 -0.17
N ILE A 22 31.76 3.58 -1.02
CA ILE A 22 30.68 3.97 -1.95
C ILE A 22 30.65 3.02 -3.16
N VAL A 23 31.81 2.63 -3.70
CA VAL A 23 31.91 1.75 -4.87
C VAL A 23 31.72 0.28 -4.51
N VAL A 24 32.20 -0.13 -3.33
CA VAL A 24 32.10 -1.49 -2.81
C VAL A 24 31.18 -1.46 -1.58
N PRO A 25 29.85 -1.62 -1.78
CA PRO A 25 28.94 -1.73 -0.65
C PRO A 25 29.30 -2.97 0.18
N GLY A 26 29.18 -2.85 1.50
CA GLY A 26 29.35 -3.99 2.40
C GLY A 26 28.24 -5.03 2.21
N GLU A 27 28.48 -6.23 2.70
CA GLU A 27 27.48 -7.30 2.75
C GLU A 27 26.27 -6.85 3.58
N TYR A 28 25.08 -7.03 3.03
CA TYR A 28 23.83 -6.54 3.61
C TYR A 28 23.18 -7.65 4.44
N ASP A 29 23.01 -7.39 5.73
CA ASP A 29 22.30 -8.27 6.66
C ASP A 29 20.86 -7.76 6.84
N ALA A 30 19.88 -8.66 6.76
CA ALA A 30 18.46 -8.36 6.90
C ALA A 30 18.10 -7.90 8.32
N ASP A 31 18.94 -8.19 9.31
CA ASP A 31 18.72 -7.83 10.72
C ASP A 31 19.18 -6.39 11.06
N VAL A 32 19.83 -5.69 10.11
CA VAL A 32 20.33 -4.32 10.30
C VAL A 32 19.28 -3.32 9.87
N TYR A 33 18.82 -2.45 10.78
CA TYR A 33 17.76 -1.45 10.58
C TYR A 33 17.82 -0.64 9.26
N ASN A 34 19.02 -0.41 8.72
CA ASN A 34 19.24 0.34 7.48
C ASN A 34 19.50 -0.58 6.28
N TRP A 35 18.65 -1.61 6.12
CA TRP A 35 18.71 -2.53 4.98
C TRP A 35 17.72 -2.11 3.89
N MET A 36 18.19 -2.12 2.64
CA MET A 36 17.33 -1.95 1.47
C MET A 36 17.04 -3.36 0.93
N PRO A 37 15.78 -3.82 0.91
CA PRO A 37 15.44 -5.10 0.31
C PRO A 37 15.79 -5.10 -1.18
N ALA A 38 16.32 -6.22 -1.69
CA ALA A 38 16.62 -6.37 -3.12
C ALA A 38 15.36 -6.20 -4.01
N LYS A 39 14.17 -6.47 -3.45
CA LYS A 39 12.88 -6.24 -4.10
C LYS A 39 11.92 -5.65 -3.10
N HIS A 40 11.31 -4.52 -3.43
CA HIS A 40 10.23 -3.96 -2.63
C HIS A 40 9.04 -4.94 -2.58
N PRO A 41 8.32 -5.02 -1.46
CA PRO A 41 7.09 -5.78 -1.39
C PRO A 41 6.12 -5.27 -2.47
N GLU A 42 5.33 -6.17 -3.03
CA GLU A 42 4.40 -5.79 -4.09
C GLU A 42 3.29 -4.87 -3.55
N VAL A 43 3.45 -3.58 -3.79
CA VAL A 43 2.48 -2.54 -3.43
C VAL A 43 1.50 -2.29 -4.56
N ILE A 44 0.24 -2.03 -4.21
CA ILE A 44 -0.78 -1.67 -5.19
C ILE A 44 -0.56 -0.22 -5.64
N VAL A 45 -0.34 -0.05 -6.94
CA VAL A 45 -0.28 1.28 -7.55
C VAL A 45 -1.65 1.95 -7.50
N HIS A 46 -1.67 3.24 -7.19
CA HIS A 46 -2.89 4.03 -7.23
C HIS A 46 -3.46 4.06 -8.65
N ARG A 47 -4.54 3.30 -8.86
CA ARG A 47 -5.31 3.32 -10.11
C ARG A 47 -6.79 3.46 -9.82
N LYS A 48 -7.54 3.71 -10.88
CA LYS A 48 -9.00 3.70 -10.82
C LYS A 48 -9.48 2.26 -11.01
N TYR A 49 -10.47 1.87 -10.22
CA TYR A 49 -11.12 0.57 -10.36
C TYR A 49 -12.56 0.81 -10.80
N THR A 50 -13.01 -0.01 -11.73
CA THR A 50 -14.42 -0.21 -12.02
C THR A 50 -15.00 -1.27 -11.09
N ALA A 51 -16.33 -1.31 -10.95
CA ALA A 51 -17.00 -2.31 -10.13
C ALA A 51 -16.73 -3.75 -10.65
N ALA A 52 -16.57 -3.92 -11.96
CA ALA A 52 -16.27 -5.22 -12.56
C ALA A 52 -14.84 -5.68 -12.23
N GLU A 53 -13.84 -4.80 -12.40
CA GLU A 53 -12.45 -5.12 -12.05
C GLU A 53 -12.27 -5.35 -10.54
N LEU A 54 -13.07 -4.69 -9.70
CA LEU A 54 -13.03 -4.93 -8.26
C LEU A 54 -13.61 -6.31 -7.93
N ALA A 55 -14.67 -6.75 -8.61
CA ALA A 55 -15.33 -8.03 -8.35
C ALA A 55 -14.43 -9.25 -8.65
N GLU A 56 -13.46 -9.10 -9.55
CA GLU A 56 -12.43 -10.13 -9.81
C GLU A 56 -11.42 -10.27 -8.66
N LEU A 57 -11.36 -9.30 -7.75
CA LEU A 57 -10.41 -9.22 -6.64
C LEU A 57 -11.09 -9.58 -5.32
N ASP A 58 -11.80 -10.71 -5.31
CA ASP A 58 -12.49 -11.28 -4.15
C ASP A 58 -11.64 -12.29 -3.35
N GLY A 59 -10.45 -12.62 -3.88
CA GLY A 59 -9.49 -13.52 -3.25
C GLY A 59 -9.85 -15.00 -3.30
N LYS A 60 -10.87 -15.44 -4.05
CA LYS A 60 -11.19 -16.88 -4.18
C LYS A 60 -10.04 -17.72 -4.73
N ASP A 61 -9.25 -17.18 -5.65
CA ASP A 61 -8.13 -17.89 -6.29
C ASP A 61 -6.77 -17.74 -5.56
N GLY A 62 -6.79 -17.48 -4.26
CA GLY A 62 -5.55 -17.09 -3.56
C GLY A 62 -5.07 -15.67 -3.91
N GLY A 63 -5.79 -14.99 -4.79
CA GLY A 63 -5.51 -13.62 -5.23
C GLY A 63 -5.70 -12.58 -4.14
N ARG A 64 -5.36 -11.34 -4.48
CA ARG A 64 -5.54 -10.19 -3.59
C ARG A 64 -7.01 -9.93 -3.32
N ILE A 65 -7.29 -9.43 -2.12
CA ILE A 65 -8.64 -9.06 -1.68
C ILE A 65 -8.70 -7.54 -1.61
N LEU A 66 -9.52 -6.95 -2.48
CA LEU A 66 -9.81 -5.52 -2.46
C LEU A 66 -11.24 -5.28 -2.01
N LEU A 67 -11.45 -4.20 -1.28
CA LEU A 67 -12.79 -3.68 -1.00
C LEU A 67 -12.81 -2.17 -1.18
N ALA A 68 -13.97 -1.63 -1.53
CA ALA A 68 -14.17 -0.20 -1.64
C ALA A 68 -15.01 0.32 -0.46
N ILE A 69 -14.62 1.46 0.10
CA ILE A 69 -15.38 2.17 1.12
C ILE A 69 -15.56 3.63 0.69
N MET A 70 -16.78 4.11 0.80
CA MET A 70 -17.15 5.49 0.57
C MET A 70 -16.49 6.35 1.65
N ARG A 71 -15.73 7.34 1.21
CA ARG A 71 -15.14 8.30 2.14
C ARG A 71 -16.28 9.14 2.75
N VAL A 72 -16.01 9.74 3.90
CA VAL A 72 -16.86 10.80 4.47
C VAL A 72 -15.98 12.01 4.69
N GLY A 73 -16.49 13.20 4.38
CA GLY A 73 -15.76 14.44 4.66
C GLY A 73 -15.55 14.65 6.17
N ARG A 74 -14.63 15.53 6.56
CA ARG A 74 -14.43 15.91 7.97
C ARG A 74 -15.69 16.49 8.62
N ASP A 75 -16.58 17.03 7.80
CA ASP A 75 -17.88 17.58 8.17
C ASP A 75 -18.96 16.49 8.39
N GLY A 76 -18.61 15.21 8.27
CA GLY A 76 -19.55 14.10 8.43
C GLY A 76 -20.52 13.95 7.26
N LYS A 77 -20.39 14.76 6.20
CA LYS A 77 -21.30 14.74 5.07
C LYS A 77 -20.76 13.91 3.92
N VAL A 78 -21.68 13.25 3.24
CA VAL A 78 -21.42 12.55 1.98
C VAL A 78 -21.82 13.50 0.86
N SER A 79 -20.84 14.12 0.21
CA SER A 79 -21.11 15.00 -0.93
C SER A 79 -21.48 14.20 -2.18
N LYS A 80 -22.47 14.67 -2.95
CA LYS A 80 -22.80 14.11 -4.27
C LYS A 80 -21.57 14.24 -5.18
N GLY A 81 -20.86 13.12 -5.40
CA GLY A 81 -19.58 13.08 -6.13
C GLY A 81 -18.39 12.59 -5.31
N LEU A 82 -18.60 12.16 -4.06
CA LEU A 82 -17.50 11.67 -3.23
C LEU A 82 -16.92 10.36 -3.76
N GLU A 83 -15.59 10.33 -3.75
CA GLU A 83 -14.82 9.17 -4.18
C GLU A 83 -14.87 8.04 -3.15
N ARG A 84 -14.99 6.83 -3.68
CA ARG A 84 -14.74 5.61 -2.92
C ARG A 84 -13.26 5.33 -2.95
N THR A 85 -12.77 4.92 -1.79
CA THR A 85 -11.40 4.50 -1.56
C THR A 85 -11.34 2.99 -1.62
N VAL A 86 -10.46 2.46 -2.47
CA VAL A 86 -10.17 1.02 -2.51
C VAL A 86 -9.03 0.71 -1.53
N PHE A 87 -9.23 -0.32 -0.71
CA PHE A 87 -8.29 -0.80 0.29
C PHE A 87 -7.85 -2.23 -0.04
N ASP A 88 -6.54 -2.49 0.09
CA ASP A 88 -5.98 -3.84 0.05
C ASP A 88 -6.11 -4.47 1.44
N VAL A 89 -6.95 -5.48 1.55
CA VAL A 89 -7.20 -6.24 2.78
C VAL A 89 -6.68 -7.66 2.69
N SER A 90 -5.73 -7.94 1.78
CA SER A 90 -5.16 -9.28 1.56
C SER A 90 -4.51 -9.85 2.82
N ASN A 91 -3.90 -9.02 3.68
CA ASN A 91 -3.34 -9.46 4.97
C ASN A 91 -4.43 -9.95 5.94
N GLY A 92 -5.67 -9.49 5.78
CA GLY A 92 -6.84 -9.88 6.59
C GLY A 92 -7.65 -11.01 5.96
N ARG A 93 -7.01 -11.93 5.21
CA ARG A 93 -7.68 -13.01 4.48
C ARG A 93 -8.58 -13.89 5.36
N SER A 94 -8.26 -14.07 6.63
CA SER A 94 -9.13 -14.81 7.56
C SER A 94 -10.50 -14.16 7.79
N PHE A 95 -10.61 -12.85 7.58
CA PHE A 95 -11.84 -12.08 7.77
C PHE A 95 -12.55 -11.77 6.45
N TYR A 96 -11.79 -11.34 5.44
CA TYR A 96 -12.31 -10.87 4.15
C TYR A 96 -12.16 -11.91 3.03
N GLY A 97 -11.57 -13.07 3.30
CA GLY A 97 -11.49 -14.16 2.33
C GLY A 97 -12.85 -14.82 2.10
N PRO A 98 -12.92 -15.76 1.14
CA PRO A 98 -14.18 -16.41 0.75
C PRO A 98 -14.90 -17.12 1.91
N ASP A 99 -14.15 -17.68 2.86
CA ASP A 99 -14.67 -18.35 4.05
C ASP A 99 -14.72 -17.45 5.29
N GLY A 100 -14.36 -16.18 5.14
CA GLY A 100 -14.32 -15.21 6.23
C GLY A 100 -15.69 -14.62 6.56
N MET A 101 -15.89 -14.18 7.80
CA MET A 101 -17.15 -13.57 8.25
C MET A 101 -17.56 -12.33 7.44
N TYR A 102 -16.58 -11.64 6.84
CA TYR A 102 -16.76 -10.45 6.03
C TYR A 102 -16.45 -10.69 4.54
N GLY A 103 -16.42 -11.95 4.10
CA GLY A 103 -16.17 -12.34 2.71
C GLY A 103 -17.16 -11.72 1.72
N ASN A 104 -18.38 -11.37 2.17
CA ASN A 104 -19.40 -10.73 1.34
C ASN A 104 -18.99 -9.32 0.84
N PHE A 105 -17.98 -8.71 1.44
CA PHE A 105 -17.42 -7.43 1.04
C PHE A 105 -16.21 -7.55 0.11
N ALA A 106 -15.69 -8.76 -0.07
CA ALA A 106 -14.55 -9.03 -0.95
C ALA A 106 -14.90 -8.70 -2.40
N GLY A 107 -14.06 -7.89 -3.04
CA GLY A 107 -14.23 -7.43 -4.42
C GLY A 107 -15.39 -6.45 -4.63
N ARG A 108 -15.95 -5.86 -3.57
CA ARG A 108 -17.19 -5.07 -3.65
C ARG A 108 -17.09 -3.74 -2.90
N ASP A 109 -18.12 -2.91 -3.10
CA ASP A 109 -18.34 -1.71 -2.30
C ASP A 109 -19.02 -2.06 -0.97
N ALA A 110 -18.23 -2.06 0.11
CA ALA A 110 -18.66 -2.44 1.44
C ALA A 110 -19.43 -1.31 2.16
N SER A 111 -19.50 -0.11 1.58
CA SER A 111 -20.02 1.09 2.24
C SER A 111 -21.41 0.91 2.83
N ARG A 112 -22.32 0.29 2.07
CA ARG A 112 -23.70 0.12 2.49
C ARG A 112 -23.85 -0.95 3.56
N GLY A 113 -23.15 -2.08 3.41
CA GLY A 113 -23.18 -3.17 4.39
C GLY A 113 -22.59 -2.72 5.73
N MET A 114 -21.45 -2.03 5.70
CA MET A 114 -20.83 -1.44 6.88
C MET A 114 -21.73 -0.39 7.55
N ALA A 115 -22.33 0.52 6.78
CA ALA A 115 -23.20 1.56 7.33
C ALA A 115 -24.49 1.00 7.95
N LYS A 116 -24.99 -0.14 7.45
CA LYS A 116 -26.21 -0.79 7.94
C LYS A 116 -25.95 -1.91 8.95
N GLN A 117 -24.69 -2.24 9.21
CA GLN A 117 -24.31 -3.46 9.93
C GLN A 117 -24.99 -4.72 9.37
N SER A 118 -25.20 -4.76 8.05
CA SER A 118 -25.79 -5.89 7.34
C SER A 118 -24.70 -6.60 6.53
N PHE A 119 -24.75 -7.92 6.56
CA PHE A 119 -23.86 -8.82 5.82
C PHE A 119 -24.56 -9.42 4.60
N ASP A 120 -25.72 -8.90 4.21
CA ASP A 120 -26.42 -9.37 3.02
C ASP A 120 -25.60 -9.09 1.77
N GLU A 121 -25.71 -9.93 0.74
CA GLU A 121 -25.02 -9.73 -0.52
C GLU A 121 -25.43 -8.40 -1.17
N VAL A 122 -24.54 -7.42 -1.09
CA VAL A 122 -24.75 -6.13 -1.75
C VAL A 122 -24.47 -6.30 -3.25
N ARG A 123 -25.53 -6.21 -4.05
CA ARG A 123 -25.45 -6.08 -5.52
C ARG A 123 -25.35 -4.61 -5.87
N ASP A 124 -24.13 -4.09 -6.01
CA ASP A 124 -23.94 -2.72 -6.52
C ASP A 124 -24.03 -2.69 -8.05
N VAL A 125 -25.25 -2.49 -8.53
CA VAL A 125 -25.61 -2.19 -9.92
C VAL A 125 -25.38 -0.69 -10.16
N GLY A 126 -24.14 -0.28 -10.38
CA GLY A 126 -23.86 1.13 -10.64
C GLY A 126 -22.47 1.38 -11.16
N ARG A 127 -22.37 2.04 -12.31
CA ARG A 127 -21.13 2.46 -12.98
C ARG A 127 -20.31 3.39 -12.07
N LEU A 128 -19.51 2.81 -11.18
CA LEU A 128 -18.73 3.54 -10.18
C LEU A 128 -17.27 3.68 -10.60
N ARG A 129 -16.79 4.93 -10.59
CA ARG A 129 -15.36 5.27 -10.73
C ARG A 129 -14.75 5.30 -9.33
N LEU A 130 -14.02 4.26 -8.97
CA LEU A 130 -13.33 4.14 -7.67
C LEU A 130 -11.88 4.60 -7.82
N ARG A 131 -11.27 5.22 -6.80
CA ARG A 131 -9.81 5.43 -6.76
C ARG A 131 -9.22 4.70 -5.56
N VAL A 132 -8.02 4.14 -5.69
CA VAL A 132 -7.26 3.72 -4.50
C VAL A 132 -6.84 4.96 -3.74
N ALA A 133 -7.07 4.98 -2.43
CA ALA A 133 -6.35 5.86 -1.53
C ALA A 133 -5.65 4.98 -0.50
N GLN A 134 -4.34 4.84 -0.65
CA GLN A 134 -3.46 4.44 0.44
C GLN A 134 -3.69 5.43 1.59
N LEU A 135 -4.20 4.93 2.71
CA LEU A 135 -4.22 5.66 3.96
C LEU A 135 -2.75 5.81 4.37
N LYS A 136 -2.14 6.97 4.09
CA LYS A 136 -0.89 7.35 4.76
C LYS A 136 -1.25 7.51 6.24
N LEU A 137 -0.99 6.49 7.07
CA LEU A 137 -0.76 6.71 8.49
C LEU A 137 0.53 7.53 8.58
N THR A 138 0.38 8.85 8.61
CA THR A 138 1.42 9.74 9.10
C THR A 138 1.36 9.68 10.63
N ALA A 139 2.38 9.06 11.22
CA ALA A 139 2.77 9.30 12.61
C ALA A 139 3.35 10.72 12.74
#